data_AF-A0A266Q261-F1
#
_entry.id   AF-A0A266Q261-F1
#
_cell.length_a   1.000
_cell.length_b   1.000
_cell.length_c   1.000
_cell.angle_alpha   90.00
_cell.angle_beta   90.00
_cell.angle_gamma   90.00
#
_symmetry.space_group_name_H-M   'P 1'
#
loop_
_entity.id
_entity.type
_entity.pdbx_description
1 polymer ?
#
loop_
_entity_poly.entity_id
_entity_poly.type
_entity_poly.pdbx_seq_one_letter_code
_entity_poly.pdbx_strand_id
1 'polypeptide(L)'
;MSQIKFEDLWKYYPKDAPCDKKSFSNQCAIKVGSALSKCGVKTTTLVPKSRHCWHHKESEGHVLSANELAAGLRKAKILGISAAIEIDAVNFKAQIAGKKGIIYFEDYWLRTEDRPERPTGDHIDLWNGARLTDVTSWLRVQLGISYEGVWSDFEKSKKILFWQVAA
;
A
#
# COMPACT_ATOMS: atom_id res chain seq x y z
N MET A 1 2.89 -18.39 -15.17
CA MET A 1 3.43 -17.29 -14.32
C MET A 1 4.18 -17.92 -13.18
N SER A 2 5.40 -17.47 -12.89
CA SER A 2 6.14 -17.91 -11.70
C SER A 2 5.44 -17.45 -10.44
N GLN A 3 5.54 -18.24 -9.38
CA GLN A 3 5.05 -17.85 -8.05
C GLN A 3 5.77 -16.59 -7.59
N ILE A 4 5.01 -15.59 -7.13
CA ILE A 4 5.57 -14.39 -6.51
C ILE A 4 6.11 -14.73 -5.13
N LYS A 5 7.32 -14.24 -4.86
CA LYS A 5 7.95 -14.30 -3.54
C LYS A 5 8.05 -12.93 -2.92
N PHE A 6 7.96 -12.89 -1.61
CA PHE A 6 8.05 -11.63 -0.86
C PHE A 6 9.41 -10.95 -1.05
N GLU A 7 10.48 -11.74 -1.15
CA GLU A 7 11.83 -11.22 -1.35
C GLU A 7 11.96 -10.44 -2.67
N ASP A 8 11.30 -10.90 -3.73
CA ASP A 8 11.26 -10.19 -5.00
C ASP A 8 10.48 -8.89 -4.90
N LEU A 9 9.30 -8.89 -4.27
CA LEU A 9 8.52 -7.68 -4.05
C LEU A 9 9.33 -6.65 -3.23
N TRP A 10 9.98 -7.10 -2.15
CA TRP A 10 10.79 -6.25 -1.30
C TRP A 10 12.00 -5.68 -2.04
N LYS A 11 12.69 -6.51 -2.84
CA LYS A 11 13.82 -6.10 -3.68
C LYS A 11 13.42 -5.07 -4.73
N TYR A 12 12.26 -5.24 -5.35
CA TYR A 12 11.80 -4.37 -6.44
C TYR A 12 11.02 -3.14 -5.98
N TYR A 13 10.67 -3.07 -4.69
CA TYR A 13 10.04 -1.90 -4.09
C TYR A 13 10.94 -0.67 -4.26
N PRO A 14 10.48 0.39 -4.96
CA PRO A 14 11.28 1.59 -5.18
C PRO A 14 11.63 2.30 -3.88
N LYS A 15 12.93 2.59 -3.69
CA LYS A 15 13.41 3.40 -2.56
C LYS A 15 12.94 4.86 -2.69
N ASP A 16 13.08 5.41 -3.89
CA ASP A 16 12.68 6.76 -4.25
C ASP A 16 11.26 6.82 -4.83
N ALA A 17 10.73 8.02 -5.01
CA ALA A 17 9.44 8.23 -5.66
C ALA A 17 9.56 7.97 -7.18
N PRO A 18 8.82 6.99 -7.74
CA PRO A 18 8.92 6.69 -9.17
C PRO A 18 8.31 7.77 -10.08
N CYS A 19 7.35 8.54 -9.56
CA CYS A 19 6.69 9.62 -10.31
C CYS A 19 6.98 11.00 -9.71
N ASP A 20 6.64 12.06 -10.44
CA ASP A 20 6.76 13.43 -9.92
C ASP A 20 5.81 13.66 -8.73
N LYS A 21 6.35 14.21 -7.64
CA LYS A 21 5.59 14.48 -6.41
C LYS A 21 4.63 15.67 -6.54
N LYS A 22 4.85 16.57 -7.51
CA LYS A 22 3.90 17.67 -7.76
C LYS A 22 2.60 17.15 -8.38
N SER A 23 2.72 16.19 -9.29
CA SER A 23 1.55 15.50 -9.88
C SER A 23 0.95 14.45 -8.94
N PHE A 24 1.78 13.75 -8.17
CA PHE A 24 1.35 12.66 -7.29
C PHE A 24 2.03 12.77 -5.93
N SER A 25 1.38 13.47 -5.01
CA SER A 25 1.89 13.71 -3.65
C SER A 25 2.06 12.40 -2.86
N ASN A 26 1.14 11.45 -3.04
CA ASN A 26 1.17 10.12 -2.41
C ASN A 26 1.54 9.05 -3.43
N GLN A 27 2.58 8.26 -3.14
CA GLN A 27 3.12 7.27 -4.07
C GLN A 27 3.14 5.84 -3.51
N CYS A 28 2.44 5.58 -2.42
CA CYS A 28 2.34 4.26 -1.81
C CYS A 28 1.88 3.19 -2.82
N ALA A 29 0.75 3.44 -3.50
CA ALA A 29 0.23 2.56 -4.54
C ALA A 29 1.14 2.47 -5.77
N ILE A 30 1.81 3.56 -6.14
CA ILE A 30 2.76 3.59 -7.26
C ILE A 30 3.95 2.66 -6.96
N LYS A 31 4.50 2.73 -5.74
CA LYS A 31 5.62 1.89 -5.32
C LYS A 31 5.25 0.41 -5.26
N VAL A 32 4.11 0.07 -4.64
CA VAL A 32 3.62 -1.33 -4.59
C VAL A 32 3.30 -1.84 -5.99
N GLY A 33 2.63 -1.04 -6.82
CA GLY A 33 2.32 -1.39 -8.20
C GLY A 33 3.56 -1.60 -9.08
N SER A 34 4.60 -0.78 -8.89
CA SER A 34 5.90 -0.95 -9.56
C SER A 34 6.58 -2.25 -9.17
N ALA A 35 6.59 -2.59 -7.87
CA ALA A 35 7.13 -3.85 -7.37
C ALA A 35 6.37 -5.06 -7.96
N LEU A 36 5.03 -5.01 -7.95
CA LEU A 36 4.16 -6.03 -8.53
C LEU A 36 4.46 -6.22 -10.03
N SER A 37 4.57 -5.13 -10.79
CA SER A 37 4.87 -5.20 -12.23
C SER A 37 6.23 -5.83 -12.51
N LYS A 38 7.26 -5.48 -11.73
CA LYS A 38 8.59 -6.10 -11.83
C LYS A 38 8.60 -7.59 -11.45
N CYS A 39 7.64 -8.03 -10.63
CA CYS A 39 7.38 -9.45 -10.36
C CYS A 39 6.50 -10.14 -11.42
N GLY A 40 6.17 -9.47 -12.53
CA GLY A 40 5.40 -10.03 -13.64
C GLY A 40 3.87 -9.89 -13.51
N VAL A 41 3.38 -9.13 -12.52
CA VAL A 41 1.94 -8.84 -12.40
C VAL A 41 1.57 -7.73 -13.35
N LYS A 42 0.67 -8.03 -14.29
CA LYS A 42 0.08 -7.00 -15.15
C LYS A 42 -0.93 -6.17 -14.34
N THR A 43 -0.51 -5.08 -13.71
CA THR A 43 -1.36 -4.25 -12.84
C THR A 43 -2.63 -3.73 -13.51
N THR A 44 -2.65 -3.63 -14.85
CA THR A 44 -3.86 -3.27 -15.60
C THR A 44 -4.98 -4.32 -15.54
N THR A 45 -4.71 -5.52 -15.03
CA THR A 45 -5.76 -6.52 -14.72
C THR A 45 -6.34 -6.35 -13.32
N LEU A 46 -5.64 -5.60 -12.45
CA LEU A 46 -6.10 -5.28 -11.10
C LEU A 46 -6.87 -3.95 -11.09
N VAL A 47 -6.38 -2.98 -11.85
CA VAL A 47 -6.86 -1.60 -11.85
C VAL A 47 -6.96 -1.09 -13.30
N PRO A 48 -7.99 -0.34 -13.70
CA PRO A 48 -8.11 0.21 -15.05
C PRO A 48 -6.90 1.08 -15.46
N LYS A 49 -6.58 1.10 -16.75
CA LYS A 49 -5.46 1.89 -17.30
C LYS A 49 -5.56 3.38 -16.98
N SER A 50 -6.76 3.94 -16.96
CA SER A 50 -7.03 5.35 -16.61
C SER A 50 -6.65 5.72 -15.18
N ARG A 51 -6.36 4.72 -14.34
CA ARG A 51 -5.95 4.87 -12.94
C ARG A 51 -4.47 4.57 -12.73
N HIS A 52 -3.69 4.59 -13.81
CA HIS A 52 -2.23 4.58 -13.79
C HIS A 52 -1.67 5.97 -14.12
N CYS A 53 -0.44 6.23 -13.70
CA CYS A 53 0.28 7.46 -14.01
C CYS A 53 0.32 7.70 -15.52
N TRP A 54 -0.10 8.89 -15.96
CA TRP A 54 -0.14 9.30 -17.37
C TRP A 54 1.21 9.75 -17.93
N HIS A 55 2.25 9.84 -17.09
CA HIS A 55 3.61 10.20 -17.50
C HIS A 55 4.49 8.99 -17.84
N HIS A 56 4.06 7.77 -17.50
CA HIS A 56 4.84 6.53 -17.65
C HIS A 56 4.01 5.47 -18.38
N LYS A 57 4.67 4.42 -18.88
CA LYS A 57 3.97 3.31 -19.52
C LYS A 57 3.18 2.51 -18.47
N GLU A 58 2.00 2.00 -18.82
CA GLU A 58 1.20 1.22 -17.87
C GLU A 58 1.92 -0.07 -17.43
N SER A 59 2.84 -0.58 -18.26
CA SER A 59 3.73 -1.70 -17.93
C SER A 59 4.66 -1.41 -16.75
N GLU A 60 4.85 -0.16 -16.34
CA GLU A 60 5.64 0.18 -15.14
C GLU A 60 4.84 0.01 -13.85
N GLY A 61 3.53 -0.20 -13.95
CA GLY A 61 2.67 -0.52 -12.80
C GLY A 61 2.39 0.64 -11.86
N HIS A 62 2.54 1.88 -12.31
CA HIS A 62 2.34 3.09 -11.49
C HIS A 62 0.85 3.35 -11.19
N VAL A 63 0.25 2.55 -10.32
CA VAL A 63 -1.15 2.68 -9.88
C VAL A 63 -1.32 3.88 -8.94
N LEU A 64 -2.35 4.70 -9.17
CA LEU A 64 -2.52 5.99 -8.48
C LEU A 64 -3.26 5.89 -7.13
N SER A 65 -4.08 4.87 -6.92
CA SER A 65 -4.93 4.75 -5.73
C SER A 65 -4.63 3.48 -4.95
N ALA A 66 -4.39 3.64 -3.64
CA ALA A 66 -4.22 2.53 -2.72
C ALA A 66 -5.51 1.71 -2.57
N ASN A 67 -6.66 2.38 -2.47
CA ASN A 67 -7.97 1.72 -2.37
C ASN A 67 -8.29 0.87 -3.61
N GLU A 68 -8.07 1.41 -4.82
CA GLU A 68 -8.36 0.66 -6.05
C GLU A 68 -7.39 -0.51 -6.24
N LEU A 69 -6.11 -0.33 -5.87
CA LEU A 69 -5.13 -1.41 -5.88
C LEU A 69 -5.53 -2.52 -4.91
N ALA A 70 -5.91 -2.17 -3.68
CA ALA A 70 -6.40 -3.10 -2.67
C ALA A 70 -7.66 -3.84 -3.15
N ALA A 71 -8.62 -3.13 -3.77
CA ALA A 71 -9.83 -3.72 -4.33
C ALA A 71 -9.53 -4.70 -5.48
N GLY A 72 -8.56 -4.36 -6.33
CA GLY A 72 -8.05 -5.23 -7.40
C GLY A 72 -7.37 -6.49 -6.85
N LEU A 73 -6.45 -6.32 -5.89
CA LEU A 73 -5.75 -7.42 -5.23
C LEU A 73 -6.70 -8.37 -4.49
N ARG A 74 -7.77 -7.85 -3.87
CA ARG A 74 -8.77 -8.68 -3.18
C ARG A 74 -9.52 -9.63 -4.13
N LYS A 75 -9.70 -9.24 -5.39
CA LYS A 75 -10.41 -10.03 -6.41
C LYS A 75 -9.49 -10.95 -7.22
N ALA A 76 -8.21 -10.60 -7.31
CA ALA A 76 -7.26 -11.30 -8.16
C ALA A 76 -6.78 -12.62 -7.54
N LYS A 77 -6.53 -13.60 -8.40
CA LYS A 77 -5.83 -14.85 -8.04
C LYS A 77 -4.41 -14.78 -8.59
N ILE A 78 -3.47 -14.38 -7.74
CA ILE A 78 -2.06 -14.23 -8.09
C ILE A 78 -1.27 -15.33 -7.38
N LEU A 79 -0.56 -16.17 -8.14
CA LEU A 79 0.21 -17.27 -7.57
C LEU A 79 1.30 -16.72 -6.64
N GLY A 80 1.29 -17.15 -5.38
CA GLY A 80 2.22 -16.67 -4.35
C GLY A 80 1.67 -15.55 -3.47
N ILE A 81 0.47 -15.03 -3.75
CA ILE A 81 -0.23 -14.08 -2.88
C ILE A 81 -1.51 -14.75 -2.37
N SER A 82 -1.65 -14.86 -1.05
CA SER A 82 -2.85 -15.41 -0.40
C SER A 82 -4.06 -14.51 -0.57
N ALA A 83 -5.26 -15.04 -0.33
CA ALA A 83 -6.45 -14.22 -0.20
C ALA A 83 -6.29 -13.18 0.93
N ALA A 84 -6.91 -12.01 0.77
CA ALA A 84 -6.89 -10.98 1.79
C ALA A 84 -7.58 -11.47 3.06
N ILE A 85 -6.95 -11.24 4.21
CA ILE A 85 -7.62 -11.30 5.51
C ILE A 85 -7.84 -9.88 6.01
N GLU A 86 -8.97 -9.66 6.66
CA GLU A 86 -9.20 -8.45 7.44
C GLU A 86 -8.59 -8.68 8.83
N ILE A 87 -7.82 -7.70 9.31
CA ILE A 87 -7.19 -7.76 10.63
C ILE A 87 -7.64 -6.58 11.47
N ASP A 88 -7.78 -6.83 12.77
CA ASP A 88 -8.17 -5.83 13.75
C ASP A 88 -7.12 -4.72 13.80
N ALA A 89 -7.59 -3.47 13.81
CA ALA A 89 -6.71 -2.31 13.78
C ALA A 89 -5.85 -2.22 15.04
N VAL A 90 -6.42 -2.42 16.23
CA VAL A 90 -5.75 -2.27 17.53
C VAL A 90 -4.60 -3.26 17.72
N ASN A 91 -4.72 -4.48 17.20
CA ASN A 91 -3.72 -5.54 17.40
C ASN A 91 -3.09 -6.08 16.11
N PHE A 92 -3.15 -5.31 15.01
CA PHE A 92 -2.77 -5.79 13.69
C PHE A 92 -1.35 -6.38 13.66
N LYS A 93 -0.38 -5.70 14.30
CA LYS A 93 1.04 -6.11 14.34
C LYS A 93 1.22 -7.50 14.93
N ALA A 94 0.49 -7.82 16.01
CA ALA A 94 0.56 -9.12 16.65
C ALA A 94 -0.04 -10.22 15.76
N GLN A 95 -1.15 -9.93 15.06
CA GLN A 95 -1.83 -10.90 14.18
C GLN A 95 -1.00 -11.30 12.94
N ILE A 96 -0.13 -10.39 12.48
CA ILE A 96 0.73 -10.60 11.30
C ILE A 96 2.22 -10.69 11.65
N ALA A 97 2.55 -10.83 12.94
CA ALA A 97 3.93 -11.02 13.39
C ALA A 97 4.53 -12.25 12.71
N GLY A 98 5.75 -12.10 12.18
CA GLY A 98 6.45 -13.17 11.46
C GLY A 98 5.88 -13.51 10.07
N LYS A 99 4.72 -12.97 9.69
CA LYS A 99 4.18 -13.08 8.33
C LYS A 99 4.73 -11.98 7.44
N LYS A 100 4.94 -12.26 6.16
CA LYS A 100 5.39 -11.28 5.17
C LYS A 100 4.32 -11.08 4.11
N GLY A 101 4.11 -9.86 3.66
CA GLY A 101 3.01 -9.61 2.74
C GLY A 101 2.80 -8.18 2.31
N ILE A 102 1.67 -7.96 1.64
CA ILE A 102 1.15 -6.63 1.30
C ILE A 102 0.12 -6.26 2.39
N ILE A 103 0.13 -5.01 2.84
CA ILE A 103 -0.83 -4.50 3.83
C ILE A 103 -1.46 -3.21 3.33
N TYR A 104 -2.77 -3.06 3.54
CA TYR A 104 -3.56 -1.89 3.20
C TYR A 104 -4.30 -1.37 4.43
N PHE A 105 -4.30 -0.05 4.59
CA PHE A 105 -4.96 0.69 5.66
C PHE A 105 -6.00 1.63 5.02
N GLU A 106 -7.27 1.43 5.35
CA GLU A 106 -8.40 2.24 4.88
C GLU A 106 -8.69 3.38 5.85
N ASP A 107 -8.88 4.59 5.32
CA ASP A 107 -9.37 5.76 6.07
C ASP A 107 -8.58 6.04 7.37
N TYR A 108 -7.24 5.91 7.36
CA TYR A 108 -6.41 5.98 8.58
C TYR A 108 -5.99 7.42 8.96
N TRP A 109 -6.11 8.39 8.05
CA TRP A 109 -5.77 9.80 8.29
C TRP A 109 -6.68 10.77 7.54
N LEU A 110 -6.75 12.00 8.04
CA LEU A 110 -7.53 13.10 7.47
C LEU A 110 -6.74 13.79 6.35
N ARG A 111 -7.31 13.81 5.14
CA ARG A 111 -6.85 14.67 4.05
C ARG A 111 -7.27 16.12 4.28
N THR A 112 -6.63 17.04 3.58
CA THR A 112 -6.93 18.48 3.65
C THR A 112 -8.40 18.79 3.36
N GLU A 113 -9.04 18.02 2.47
CA GLU A 113 -10.45 18.20 2.10
C GLU A 113 -11.44 17.42 2.97
N ASP A 114 -10.95 16.60 3.91
CA ASP A 114 -11.81 15.75 4.74
C ASP A 114 -12.53 16.54 5.84
N ARG A 115 -13.69 16.01 6.24
CA ARG A 115 -14.34 16.47 7.48
C ARG A 115 -13.61 15.85 8.68
N PRO A 116 -13.46 16.54 9.83
CA PRO A 116 -12.71 16.03 10.98
C PRO A 116 -13.10 14.63 11.47
N GLU A 117 -14.37 14.25 11.31
CA GLU A 117 -14.94 12.97 11.73
C GLU A 117 -14.90 11.87 10.63
N ARG A 118 -14.38 12.19 9.43
CA ARG A 118 -14.49 11.33 8.24
C ARG A 118 -13.18 11.32 7.42
N PRO A 119 -12.14 10.63 7.90
CA PRO A 119 -10.91 10.43 7.14
C PRO A 119 -11.17 9.63 5.86
N THR A 120 -10.44 9.96 4.80
CA THR A 120 -10.42 9.24 3.51
C THR A 120 -8.99 8.90 3.07
N GLY A 121 -8.03 9.09 3.97
CA GLY A 121 -6.62 8.84 3.72
C GLY A 121 -6.27 7.36 3.79
N ASP A 122 -5.88 6.78 2.65
CA ASP A 122 -5.46 5.38 2.53
C ASP A 122 -3.93 5.19 2.56
N HIS A 123 -3.46 3.99 2.92
CA HIS A 123 -2.07 3.57 2.69
C HIS A 123 -1.99 2.11 2.23
N ILE A 124 -1.04 1.80 1.34
CA ILE A 124 -0.71 0.42 0.95
C ILE A 124 0.81 0.25 0.92
N ASP A 125 1.32 -0.85 1.47
CA ASP A 125 2.76 -1.07 1.60
C ASP A 125 3.14 -2.55 1.69
N LEU A 126 4.44 -2.84 1.76
CA LEU A 126 4.96 -4.18 2.07
C LEU A 126 5.29 -4.29 3.56
N TRP A 127 4.93 -5.42 4.17
CA TRP A 127 5.22 -5.79 5.56
C TRP A 127 6.16 -6.98 5.60
N ASN A 128 7.33 -6.85 6.25
CA ASN A 128 8.34 -7.91 6.30
C ASN A 128 8.30 -8.83 7.52
N GLY A 129 7.22 -8.78 8.32
CA GLY A 129 7.09 -9.50 9.58
C GLY A 129 7.41 -8.68 10.81
N ALA A 130 8.02 -7.50 10.65
CA ALA A 130 8.34 -6.59 11.75
C ALA A 130 8.08 -5.10 11.42
N ARG A 131 8.25 -4.68 10.17
CA ARG A 131 8.09 -3.28 9.73
C ARG A 131 7.65 -3.14 8.28
N LEU A 132 7.23 -1.92 7.93
CA LEU A 132 6.90 -1.50 6.56
C LEU A 132 8.15 -1.09 5.77
N THR A 133 8.04 -1.07 4.43
CA THR A 133 9.10 -0.61 3.52
C THR A 133 9.36 0.90 3.58
N ASP A 134 8.33 1.73 3.67
CA ASP A 134 8.49 3.19 3.62
C ASP A 134 8.76 3.80 5.02
N VAL A 135 10.04 3.82 5.39
CA VAL A 135 10.55 4.54 6.58
C VAL A 135 10.37 6.06 6.50
N THR A 136 10.13 6.65 5.32
CA THR A 136 9.94 8.12 5.19
C THR A 136 8.49 8.55 5.32
N SER A 137 7.52 7.69 4.95
CA SER A 137 6.11 7.84 5.36
C SER A 137 5.98 7.65 6.87
N TRP A 138 6.70 6.67 7.43
CA TRP A 138 6.85 6.48 8.88
C TRP A 138 7.44 7.73 9.57
N LEU A 139 8.48 8.36 9.01
CA LEU A 139 9.08 9.58 9.59
C LEU A 139 8.20 10.84 9.40
N ARG A 140 7.43 10.98 8.31
CA ARG A 140 6.46 12.09 8.16
C ARG A 140 5.27 11.96 9.11
N VAL A 141 4.86 10.73 9.37
CA VAL A 141 3.90 10.37 10.43
C VAL A 141 4.49 10.65 11.83
N GLN A 142 5.82 10.56 11.99
CA GLN A 142 6.53 10.77 13.26
C GLN A 142 7.04 12.21 13.48
N LEU A 143 7.13 13.04 12.43
CA LEU A 143 7.60 14.45 12.47
C LEU A 143 6.46 15.48 12.61
N GLY A 144 5.21 15.04 12.78
CA GLY A 144 4.14 15.86 13.34
C GLY A 144 3.94 17.24 12.70
N ILE A 145 3.84 17.34 11.38
CA ILE A 145 3.13 18.49 10.78
C ILE A 145 1.63 18.20 10.96
N SER A 146 1.20 18.33 12.20
CA SER A 146 -0.18 18.20 12.68
C SER A 146 -0.37 19.25 13.78
N TYR A 147 -1.25 20.21 13.55
CA TYR A 147 -1.66 21.16 14.60
C TYR A 147 -2.75 20.50 15.47
N GLU A 148 -2.76 20.84 16.76
CA GLU A 148 -3.11 19.99 17.90
C GLU A 148 -4.44 19.20 17.84
N GLY A 149 -4.36 17.89 18.17
CA GLY A 149 -5.55 17.02 18.30
C GLY A 149 -5.36 15.48 18.18
N VAL A 150 -4.26 14.91 18.71
CA VAL A 150 -4.17 13.50 19.19
C VAL A 150 -4.00 12.32 18.17
N TRP A 151 -2.90 12.26 17.41
CA TRP A 151 -2.32 11.03 16.79
C TRP A 151 -3.05 10.39 15.57
N SER A 152 -2.33 10.14 14.47
CA SER A 152 -2.75 9.24 13.38
C SER A 152 -2.16 7.86 13.61
N ASP A 153 -2.85 7.06 14.41
CA ASP A 153 -2.51 5.68 14.66
C ASP A 153 -3.03 4.81 13.51
N PHE A 154 -2.26 3.85 13.02
CA PHE A 154 -2.79 2.83 12.11
C PHE A 154 -3.94 2.04 12.79
N GLU A 155 -3.98 2.03 14.12
CA GLU A 155 -5.09 1.49 14.91
C GLU A 155 -6.41 2.29 14.74
N LYS A 156 -6.37 3.51 14.17
CA LYS A 156 -7.56 4.27 13.75
C LYS A 156 -8.04 3.93 12.33
N SER A 157 -7.35 3.01 11.64
CA SER A 157 -7.79 2.55 10.32
C SER A 157 -9.16 1.92 10.45
N LYS A 158 -10.10 2.36 9.61
CA LYS A 158 -11.45 1.78 9.57
C LYS A 158 -11.42 0.31 9.18
N LYS A 159 -10.44 -0.06 8.37
CA LYS A 159 -10.19 -1.44 7.94
C LYS A 159 -8.71 -1.63 7.63
N ILE A 160 -8.18 -2.79 7.99
CA ILE A 160 -6.86 -3.23 7.55
C ILE A 160 -7.00 -4.54 6.79
N LEU A 161 -6.44 -4.58 5.58
CA LEU A 161 -6.36 -5.80 4.77
C LEU A 161 -4.92 -6.26 4.67
N PHE A 162 -4.69 -7.57 4.82
CA PHE A 162 -3.38 -8.19 4.69
C PHE A 162 -3.42 -9.35 3.71
N TRP A 163 -2.47 -9.36 2.77
CA TRP A 163 -2.21 -10.46 1.85
C TRP A 163 -0.86 -11.07 2.19
N GLN A 164 -0.85 -12.28 2.73
CA GLN A 164 0.41 -13.00 2.92
C GLN A 164 1.03 -13.32 1.56
N VAL A 165 2.34 -13.12 1.44
CA VAL A 165 3.11 -13.47 0.24
C VAL A 165 4.04 -14.61 0.60
N ALA A 166 4.17 -15.57 -0.31
CA ALA A 166 5.06 -16.71 -0.13
C ALA A 166 6.51 -16.27 0.11
N ALA A 167 7.24 -17.07 0.89
CA ALA A 167 8.66 -16.88 1.11
C ALA A 167 9.45 -17.06 -0.20
#